data_AF-A0A6V7KVU0-F1
#
_entry.id   AF-A0A6V7KVU0-F1
#
_cell.length_a   1.000
_cell.length_b   1.000
_cell.length_c   1.000
_cell.angle_alpha   90.00
_cell.angle_beta   90.00
_cell.angle_gamma   90.00
#
_symmetry.space_group_name_H-M   'P 1'
#
loop_
_entity.id
_entity.type
_entity.pdbx_description
1 polymer ?
#
loop_
_entity_poly.entity_id
_entity_poly.type
_entity_poly.pdbx_seq_one_letter_code
_entity_poly.pdbx_strand_id
1 'polypeptide(L)' 'NICRSPIAEAVFADYIVKNNLSDKWEVDSAALIGYHTGKSPDPRATATLKEKGIKNYSHKARP' A
#
# COMPACT_ATOMS: atom_id res chain seq x y z
N ASN A 1 4.44 4.90 -7.83
CA ASN A 1 3.57 4.27 -6.83
C ASN A 1 3.76 2.75 -6.85
N ILE A 2 5.00 2.29 -6.63
CA ILE A 2 5.35 0.85 -6.61
C ILE A 2 6.22 0.44 -5.40
N CYS A 3 7.02 1.35 -4.82
CA CYS A 3 7.84 1.02 -3.65
C CYS A 3 7.35 1.76 -2.39
N ARG A 4 7.68 3.05 -2.28
CA ARG A 4 7.48 3.84 -1.05
C ARG A 4 6.01 4.06 -0.70
N SER A 5 5.26 4.68 -1.61
CA SER A 5 3.86 5.05 -1.32
C SER A 5 2.93 3.85 -1.11
N PRO A 6 3.08 2.71 -1.83
CA PRO A 6 2.34 1.48 -1.50
C PRO A 6 2.67 0.88 -0.13
N ILE A 7 3.94 0.93 0.31
CA ILE A 7 4.30 0.48 1.67
C ILE A 7 3.61 1.35 2.71
N ALA A 8 3.63 2.67 2.53
CA ALA A 8 3.02 3.60 3.47
C ALA A 8 1.50 3.40 3.57
N GLU A 9 0.83 3.23 2.42
CA GLU A 9 -0.59 2.90 2.36
C GLU A 9 -0.91 1.62 3.12
N ALA A 10 -0.18 0.52 2.85
CA ALA A 10 -0.39 -0.77 3.49
C ALA A 10 -0.19 -0.70 5.02
N VAL A 11 0.87 -0.02 5.47
CA VAL A 11 1.18 0.15 6.90
C VAL A 11 0.10 0.98 7.59
N PHE A 12 -0.37 2.04 6.95
CA PHE A 12 -1.42 2.88 7.55
C PHE A 12 -2.78 2.20 7.54
N ALA A 13 -3.12 1.45 6.49
CA ALA A 13 -4.32 0.61 6.45
C ALA A 13 -4.33 -0.42 7.58
N ASP A 14 -3.22 -1.12 7.80
CA ASP A 14 -3.05 -2.08 8.89
C ASP A 14 -3.20 -1.40 10.27
N TYR A 15 -2.66 -0.19 10.45
CA TYR A 15 -2.86 0.61 11.65
C TYR A 15 -4.35 0.96 11.88
N ILE A 16 -5.06 1.42 10.84
CA ILE A 16 -6.49 1.76 10.92
C ILE A 16 -7.30 0.56 11.40
N VAL A 17 -7.06 -0.63 10.81
CA VAL A 17 -7.75 -1.87 11.17
C VAL A 17 -7.44 -2.25 12.63
N LYS A 18 -6.17 -2.24 13.03
CA LYS A 18 -5.74 -2.59 14.40
C LYS A 18 -6.32 -1.68 15.48
N ASN A 19 -6.68 -0.45 15.13
CA ASN A 19 -7.25 0.53 16.05
C ASN A 19 -8.77 0.67 15.91
N ASN A 20 -9.44 -0.18 15.14
CA ASN A 20 -10.89 -0.12 14.89
C ASN A 20 -11.35 1.24 14.35
N LEU A 21 -10.63 1.80 13.39
CA LEU A 21 -10.90 3.12 12.79
C LEU A 21 -11.41 3.04 11.33
N SER A 22 -11.72 1.83 10.85
CA SER A 22 -12.10 1.57 9.45
C SER A 22 -13.40 2.25 9.02
N ASP A 23 -14.23 2.69 9.96
CA ASP A 23 -15.45 3.46 9.73
C ASP A 23 -15.21 4.96 9.52
N LYS A 24 -14.00 5.45 9.84
CA LYS A 24 -13.67 6.89 9.86
C LYS A 24 -12.59 7.28 8.87
N TRP A 25 -11.77 6.32 8.44
CA TRP A 25 -10.60 6.58 7.63
C TRP A 25 -10.53 5.65 6.43
N GLU A 26 -10.23 6.26 5.29
CA GLU A 26 -9.79 5.60 4.08
C GLU A 26 -8.34 6.02 3.80
N VAL A 27 -7.58 5.14 3.15
CA VAL A 27 -6.19 5.40 2.77
C VAL A 27 -5.96 4.91 1.36
N ASP A 28 -5.16 5.68 0.61
CA ASP A 28 -4.80 5.39 -0.77
C ASP A 28 -3.41 5.98 -1.06
N SER A 29 -2.78 5.55 -2.15
CA SER A 29 -1.54 6.12 -2.64
C SER A 29 -1.46 6.22 -4.17
N ALA A 30 -0.77 7.26 -4.63
CA ALA A 30 -0.67 7.59 -6.06
C ALA A 30 0.77 7.95 -6.46
N ALA A 31 1.01 8.13 -7.76
CA ALA A 31 2.29 8.51 -8.35
C ALA A 31 2.22 9.90 -8.96
N LEU A 32 3.29 10.68 -8.87
CA LEU A 32 3.38 11.94 -9.62
C LEU A 32 3.34 11.75 -11.15
N ILE A 33 3.81 10.59 -11.64
CA ILE A 33 3.84 10.26 -13.07
C ILE A 33 3.37 8.82 -13.30
N GLY A 34 2.74 8.59 -14.45
CA GLY A 34 2.11 7.31 -14.82
C GLY A 34 3.04 6.22 -15.37
N TYR A 35 4.36 6.33 -15.23
CA TYR A 35 5.32 5.37 -15.83
C TYR A 35 5.09 3.90 -15.40
N HIS A 36 4.51 3.70 -14.21
CA HIS A 36 4.21 2.37 -13.67
C HIS A 36 2.72 2.04 -13.63
N THR A 37 1.84 2.84 -14.23
CA THR A 37 0.38 2.64 -14.13
C THR A 37 -0.03 1.19 -14.43
N GLY A 38 -0.92 0.63 -13.60
CA GLY A 38 -1.40 -0.75 -13.68
C GLY A 38 -0.40 -1.82 -13.21
N LYS A 39 0.85 -1.47 -12.90
CA LYS A 39 1.82 -2.42 -12.33
C LYS A 39 1.54 -2.65 -10.85
N SER A 40 1.80 -3.86 -10.39
CA SER A 40 1.80 -4.19 -8.96
C SER A 40 2.97 -3.50 -8.24
N PRO A 41 2.94 -3.38 -6.90
CA PRO A 41 4.08 -2.94 -6.11
C PRO A 41 5.33 -3.77 -6.41
N ASP A 42 6.50 -3.16 -6.23
CA ASP A 42 7.80 -3.78 -6.39
C ASP A 42 7.87 -5.05 -5.52
N PRO A 43 8.40 -6.18 -6.03
CA PRO A 43 8.49 -7.41 -5.26
C PRO A 43 9.17 -7.24 -3.91
N ARG A 44 10.19 -6.39 -3.80
CA ARG A 44 10.89 -6.10 -2.53
C ARG A 44 9.96 -5.39 -1.54
N ALA A 45 9.14 -4.46 -2.02
CA ALA A 45 8.15 -3.79 -1.18
C ALA A 45 7.12 -4.79 -0.64
N THR A 46 6.61 -5.69 -1.49
CA THR A 46 5.67 -6.73 -1.06
C THR A 46 6.31 -7.74 -0.10
N ALA A 47 7.59 -8.09 -0.31
CA ALA A 47 8.33 -8.98 0.59
C ALA A 47 8.48 -8.34 1.97
N THR A 48 8.90 -7.07 2.04
CA THR A 48 9.00 -6.33 3.31
C THR A 48 7.66 -6.27 4.05
N LEU A 49 6.54 -6.02 3.36
CA LEU A 49 5.22 -6.01 3.99
C LEU A 49 4.85 -7.39 4.57
N LYS A 50 5.11 -8.46 3.81
CA LYS A 50 4.86 -9.85 4.26
C LYS A 50 5.70 -10.22 5.48
N GLU A 51 6.98 -9.85 5.51
CA GLU A 51 7.88 -10.04 6.66
C GLU A 51 7.38 -9.33 7.92
N LYS A 52 6.68 -8.20 7.76
CA LYS A 52 6.04 -7.45 8.86
C LYS A 52 4.61 -7.89 9.18
N GLY A 53 4.14 -8.99 8.58
CA GLY A 53 2.82 -9.56 8.85
C GLY A 53 1.67 -8.99 8.03
N ILE A 54 1.92 -8.02 7.14
CA ILE A 54 0.91 -7.44 6.25
C ILE A 54 0.86 -8.28 4.97
N LYS A 55 0.00 -9.30 4.96
CA LYS A 55 -0.08 -10.30 3.89
C LYS A 55 -1.18 -10.03 2.85
N ASN A 56 -2.22 -9.31 3.25
CA ASN A 56 -3.41 -9.05 2.43
C ASN A 56 -3.38 -7.63 1.83
N TYR A 57 -2.25 -7.26 1.22
CA TYR A 57 -2.11 -5.99 0.52
C TYR A 57 -2.06 -6.21 -0.99
N SER A 58 -2.97 -5.55 -1.70
CA SER A 58 -3.03 -5.54 -3.17
C SER A 58 -3.17 -4.11 -3.63
N HIS A 59 -2.39 -3.73 -4.63
CA HIS A 59 -2.40 -2.40 -5.18
C HIS A 59 -2.08 -2.42 -6.67
N LYS A 60 -2.57 -1.42 -7.38
CA LYS A 60 -2.21 -1.16 -8.77
C LYS A 60 -1.80 0.29 -8.89
N ALA A 61 -0.56 0.50 -9.32
CA ALA A 61 0.00 1.82 -9.45
C ALA A 61 -0.90 2.72 -10.32
N ARG A 62 -1.12 3.95 -9.88
CA ARG A 62 -1.89 4.96 -10.62
C ARG A 62 -1.25 6.35 -10.46
N PRO A 63 -1.48 7.27 -11.42
CA PRO A 63 -1.23 8.69 -11.19
C PRO A 63 -2.15 9.25 -10.10
#